data_AF-A0A2T2UMM3-F1
#
_entry.id   AF-A0A2T2UMM3-F1
#
_cell.length_a   1.000
_cell.length_b   1.000
_cell.length_c   1.000
_cell.angle_alpha   90.00
_cell.angle_beta   90.00
_cell.angle_gamma   90.00
#
_symmetry.space_group_name_H-M   'P 1'
#
loop_
_entity.id
_entity.type
_entity.pdbx_description
1 polymer ?
#
loop_
_entity_poly.entity_id
_entity_poly.type
_entity_poly.pdbx_seq_one_letter_code
_entity_poly.pdbx_strand_id
1 'polypeptide(L)'
;MKVSWSSSRGKQPMKAGPLAVRIFSSFSQFAVGSNSSTNPLPVELAGFEGTATEDGVRLTWRTVSEDNSAGFEVQRKAGEASSWTEVDFVESHSASGTTSEPQSYQFEDTNLPYAADALEYRLKQVDLNGSTDLSRVVEIGLGVPDQLALHAPFPNPSRDHATVRYELPEATEVQIAVYDLLGRRVATPVDGRKNVGRAQVQLRTQDLPSGTYILRLQAADQTRTQRLTVVK
;
A
#
# COMPACT_ATOMS: atom_id res chain seq x y z
N MET A 1 -35.84 -7.51 -71.25
CA MET A 1 -36.71 -7.09 -70.13
C MET A 1 -35.80 -6.56 -69.04
N LYS A 2 -35.50 -5.27 -68.94
CA LYS A 2 -36.29 -4.11 -68.48
C LYS A 2 -36.65 -4.17 -66.97
N VAL A 3 -36.09 -3.17 -66.26
CA VAL A 3 -36.58 -2.43 -65.09
C VAL A 3 -36.00 -2.78 -63.70
N SER A 4 -35.76 -1.67 -62.99
CA SER A 4 -34.93 -1.28 -61.87
C SER A 4 -35.74 -0.91 -60.60
N TRP A 5 -35.03 -0.80 -59.45
CA TRP A 5 -35.30 0.06 -58.26
C TRP A 5 -36.56 -0.30 -57.40
N SER A 6 -36.67 -0.13 -56.07
CA SER A 6 -35.81 0.44 -55.01
C SER A 6 -36.40 0.27 -53.59
N SER A 7 -35.50 0.42 -52.60
CA SER A 7 -35.67 1.21 -51.36
C SER A 7 -36.30 0.59 -50.09
N SER A 8 -35.55 0.81 -48.98
CA SER A 8 -35.98 1.60 -47.81
C SER A 8 -36.37 0.85 -46.51
N ARG A 9 -35.74 1.33 -45.42
CA ARG A 9 -35.99 1.14 -43.96
C ARG A 9 -35.30 -0.05 -43.29
N GLY A 10 -34.61 0.12 -42.18
CA GLY A 10 -34.35 1.34 -41.38
C GLY A 10 -33.32 1.05 -40.29
N LYS A 11 -32.48 2.04 -39.99
CA LYS A 11 -31.61 2.04 -38.81
C LYS A 11 -32.51 2.03 -37.56
N GLN A 12 -32.38 1.02 -36.71
CA GLN A 12 -32.85 1.11 -35.33
C GLN A 12 -31.74 1.73 -34.47
N PRO A 13 -32.04 2.75 -33.62
CA PRO A 13 -31.11 3.18 -32.60
C PRO A 13 -31.12 2.18 -31.43
N MET A 14 -29.95 1.72 -31.01
CA MET A 14 -29.78 0.99 -29.76
C MET A 14 -30.10 1.94 -28.59
N LYS A 15 -31.21 1.70 -27.89
CA LYS A 15 -31.46 2.29 -26.57
C LYS A 15 -30.66 1.48 -25.55
N ALA A 16 -29.72 2.13 -24.87
CA ALA A 16 -29.10 1.60 -23.65
C ALA A 16 -30.17 1.51 -22.55
N GLY A 17 -30.49 0.30 -22.12
CA GLY A 17 -31.25 0.04 -20.89
C GLY A 17 -30.29 -0.07 -19.69
N PRO A 18 -30.70 0.35 -18.48
CA PRO A 18 -29.83 0.29 -17.31
C PRO A 18 -29.51 -1.17 -16.92
N LEU A 19 -28.24 -1.41 -16.60
CA LEU A 19 -27.72 -2.67 -16.06
C LEU A 19 -28.35 -2.91 -14.68
N ALA A 20 -29.20 -3.93 -14.57
CA ALA A 20 -29.75 -4.36 -13.29
C ALA A 20 -28.71 -5.20 -12.54
N VAL A 21 -28.18 -4.67 -11.44
CA VAL A 21 -27.38 -5.44 -10.48
C VAL A 21 -28.35 -6.32 -9.67
N ARG A 22 -28.29 -7.63 -9.86
CA ARG A 22 -29.02 -8.60 -9.04
C ARG A 22 -28.22 -8.86 -7.77
N ILE A 23 -28.78 -8.46 -6.63
CA ILE A 23 -28.24 -8.76 -5.30
C ILE A 23 -28.73 -10.16 -4.92
N PHE A 24 -27.83 -11.09 -4.64
CA PHE A 24 -28.20 -12.39 -4.05
C PHE A 24 -28.25 -12.22 -2.53
N SER A 25 -29.42 -12.36 -1.94
CA SER A 25 -29.61 -12.49 -0.50
C SER A 25 -29.98 -13.92 -0.16
N SER A 26 -28.99 -14.74 0.19
CA SER A 26 -29.25 -15.96 0.95
C SER A 26 -28.06 -16.30 1.85
N PHE A 27 -28.30 -16.32 3.15
CA PHE A 27 -27.43 -17.01 4.11
C PHE A 27 -28.20 -18.23 4.63
N SER A 28 -27.55 -19.39 4.63
CA SER A 28 -28.05 -20.58 5.33
C SER A 28 -27.70 -20.46 6.81
N GLN A 29 -28.67 -20.72 7.68
CA GLN A 29 -28.47 -20.72 9.13
C GLN A 29 -28.10 -22.15 9.56
N PHE A 30 -26.85 -22.36 9.98
CA PHE A 30 -26.46 -23.57 10.70
C PHE A 30 -26.09 -23.18 12.12
N ALA A 31 -26.92 -23.55 13.08
CA ALA A 31 -26.59 -23.52 14.50
C ALA A 31 -26.10 -24.92 14.90
N VAL A 32 -24.84 -25.03 15.33
CA VAL A 32 -24.33 -26.22 16.02
C VAL A 32 -24.42 -25.93 17.52
N GLY A 33 -25.23 -26.71 18.25
CA GLY A 33 -25.36 -26.60 19.70
C GLY A 33 -24.22 -27.32 20.42
N SER A 34 -23.48 -26.60 21.26
CA SER A 34 -22.47 -27.15 22.18
C SER A 34 -22.85 -26.88 23.63
N ASN A 35 -22.98 -27.94 24.44
CA ASN A 35 -23.35 -27.89 25.86
C ASN A 35 -22.14 -27.60 26.78
N SER A 36 -21.45 -26.48 26.56
CA SER A 36 -20.45 -25.96 27.50
C SER A 36 -20.63 -24.46 27.65
N SER A 37 -21.06 -24.05 28.85
CA SER A 37 -21.16 -22.66 29.28
C SER A 37 -19.82 -21.96 29.11
N THR A 38 -19.85 -20.79 28.45
CA THR A 38 -18.75 -19.89 28.05
C THR A 38 -17.94 -20.35 26.83
N ASN A 39 -18.58 -20.31 25.68
CA ASN A 39 -17.90 -19.93 24.44
C ASN A 39 -18.22 -18.43 24.25
N PRO A 40 -17.38 -17.48 24.70
CA PRO A 40 -17.60 -16.08 24.35
C PRO A 40 -17.63 -16.04 22.82
N LEU A 41 -18.75 -15.59 22.27
CA LEU A 41 -18.86 -15.44 20.82
C LEU A 41 -17.78 -14.43 20.44
N PRO A 42 -16.81 -14.78 19.59
CA PRO A 42 -15.85 -13.80 19.12
C PRO A 42 -16.65 -12.65 18.48
N VAL A 43 -16.16 -11.43 18.67
CA VAL A 43 -16.64 -10.25 17.92
C VAL A 43 -16.88 -10.66 16.48
N GLU A 44 -18.10 -10.43 15.98
CA GLU A 44 -18.38 -10.59 14.57
C GLU A 44 -17.82 -9.37 13.85
N LEU A 45 -16.51 -9.45 13.54
CA LEU A 45 -15.80 -8.47 12.74
C LEU A 45 -16.32 -8.55 11.31
N ALA A 46 -16.98 -7.47 10.88
CA ALA A 46 -17.56 -7.33 9.57
C ALA A 46 -16.82 -6.25 8.77
N GLY A 47 -16.58 -6.54 7.49
CA GLY A 47 -16.15 -5.53 6.52
C GLY A 47 -14.77 -4.91 6.82
N PHE A 48 -13.79 -5.69 7.27
CA PHE A 48 -12.40 -5.21 7.28
C PHE A 48 -11.91 -5.04 5.84
N GLU A 49 -11.74 -3.78 5.48
CA GLU A 49 -11.41 -3.31 4.14
C GLU A 49 -10.28 -2.28 4.23
N GLY A 50 -9.51 -2.18 3.15
CA GLY A 50 -8.41 -1.26 3.04
C GLY A 50 -8.37 -0.63 1.67
N THR A 51 -8.10 0.67 1.62
CA THR A 51 -8.02 1.45 0.38
C THR A 51 -6.76 2.30 0.39
N ALA A 52 -6.01 2.28 -0.70
CA ALA A 52 -4.89 3.20 -0.90
C ALA A 52 -5.42 4.63 -1.06
N THR A 53 -4.76 5.58 -0.40
CA THR A 53 -5.04 7.02 -0.48
C THR A 53 -3.82 7.76 -1.04
N GLU A 54 -3.92 9.07 -1.25
CA GLU A 54 -2.76 9.88 -1.70
C GLU A 54 -1.62 9.88 -0.68
N ASP A 55 -1.95 9.86 0.62
CA ASP A 55 -0.99 9.99 1.71
C ASP A 55 -0.66 8.65 2.40
N GLY A 56 -1.28 7.53 2.00
CA GLY A 56 -1.04 6.25 2.65
C GLY A 56 -2.11 5.19 2.38
N VAL A 57 -2.52 4.50 3.43
CA VAL A 57 -3.59 3.50 3.41
C VAL A 57 -4.63 3.83 4.47
N ARG A 58 -5.91 3.81 4.09
CA ARG A 58 -7.03 3.87 5.03
C ARG A 58 -7.62 2.48 5.21
N LEU A 59 -7.69 2.04 6.47
CA LEU A 59 -8.36 0.82 6.88
C LEU A 59 -9.69 1.17 7.54
N THR A 60 -10.73 0.39 7.26
CA THR A 60 -12.05 0.54 7.89
C THR A 60 -12.59 -0.83 8.25
N TRP A 61 -13.25 -0.93 9.40
CA TRP A 61 -13.95 -2.14 9.81
C TRP A 61 -15.13 -1.80 10.72
N ARG A 62 -16.00 -2.79 10.91
CA ARG A 62 -17.15 -2.69 11.79
C ARG A 62 -17.23 -3.92 12.67
N THR A 63 -17.73 -3.75 13.89
CA THR A 63 -18.16 -4.85 14.75
C THR A 63 -19.69 -4.82 14.82
N VAL A 64 -20.32 -5.99 14.82
CA VAL A 64 -21.79 -6.08 15.01
C VAL A 64 -22.14 -5.95 16.50
N SER A 65 -21.31 -6.56 17.34
CA SER A 65 -21.33 -6.48 18.80
C SER A 65 -19.92 -6.74 19.33
N GLU A 66 -19.63 -6.27 20.53
CA GLU A 66 -18.36 -6.47 21.24
C GLU A 66 -18.64 -7.07 22.61
N ASP A 67 -17.80 -8.03 23.01
CA ASP A 67 -17.80 -8.60 24.35
C ASP A 67 -16.37 -8.54 24.88
N ASN A 68 -16.17 -7.79 25.96
CA ASN A 68 -14.87 -7.64 26.62
C ASN A 68 -13.70 -7.19 25.69
N SER A 69 -13.96 -6.46 24.60
CA SER A 69 -12.95 -5.98 23.64
C SER A 69 -12.12 -4.83 24.22
N ALA A 70 -10.80 -5.00 24.28
CA ALA A 70 -9.88 -3.89 24.55
C ALA A 70 -9.67 -3.02 23.30
N GLY A 71 -9.68 -3.64 22.12
CA GLY A 71 -9.46 -2.97 20.85
C GLY A 71 -8.79 -3.85 19.81
N PHE A 72 -8.14 -3.22 18.84
CA PHE A 72 -7.58 -3.86 17.66
C PHE A 72 -6.14 -3.42 17.41
N GLU A 73 -5.23 -4.37 17.47
CA GLU A 73 -3.85 -4.20 17.03
C GLU A 73 -3.82 -4.27 15.49
N VAL A 74 -3.44 -3.17 14.85
CA VAL A 74 -3.29 -3.08 13.39
C VAL A 74 -1.93 -3.65 13.02
N GLN A 75 -1.92 -4.74 12.28
CA GLN A 75 -0.71 -5.38 11.82
C GLN A 75 -0.54 -5.21 10.32
N ARG A 76 0.68 -4.91 9.89
CA ARG A 76 1.08 -4.75 8.50
C ARG A 76 2.24 -5.67 8.14
N LYS A 77 2.26 -6.14 6.91
CA LYS A 77 3.40 -6.83 6.30
C LYS A 77 3.62 -6.25 4.90
N ALA A 78 4.88 -6.00 4.55
CA ALA A 78 5.23 -5.33 3.30
C ALA A 78 5.89 -6.30 2.30
N GLY A 79 5.32 -6.41 1.10
CA GLY A 79 5.79 -7.34 0.07
C GLY A 79 6.07 -8.74 0.61
N GLU A 80 7.27 -9.24 0.32
CA GLU A 80 7.74 -10.59 0.71
C GLU A 80 8.30 -10.67 2.14
N ALA A 81 8.02 -9.68 3.01
CA ALA A 81 8.49 -9.74 4.39
C ALA A 81 7.96 -10.98 5.11
N SER A 82 8.79 -11.61 5.96
CA SER A 82 8.45 -12.85 6.64
C SER A 82 7.63 -12.66 7.93
N SER A 83 7.54 -11.44 8.44
CA SER A 83 6.94 -11.13 9.75
C SER A 83 5.99 -9.95 9.66
N TRP A 84 4.90 -10.04 10.43
CA TRP A 84 3.99 -8.93 10.67
C TRP A 84 4.63 -7.90 11.61
N THR A 85 4.36 -6.63 11.36
CA THR A 85 4.74 -5.50 12.20
C THR A 85 3.48 -4.88 12.79
N GLU A 86 3.47 -4.66 14.10
CA GLU A 86 2.47 -3.84 14.77
C GLU A 86 2.65 -2.38 14.34
N VAL A 87 1.60 -1.81 13.75
CA VAL A 87 1.59 -0.42 13.28
C VAL A 87 1.07 0.49 14.39
N ASP A 88 -0.08 0.13 14.96
CA ASP A 88 -0.74 0.88 16.03
C ASP A 88 -1.83 0.03 16.71
N PHE A 89 -2.38 0.53 17.82
CA PHE A 89 -3.52 -0.06 18.51
C PHE A 89 -4.72 0.91 18.52
N VAL A 90 -5.86 0.43 18.04
CA VAL A 90 -7.13 1.19 18.05
C VAL A 90 -8.00 0.70 19.18
N GLU A 91 -8.20 1.54 20.20
CA GLU A 91 -9.04 1.24 21.36
C GLU A 91 -10.51 0.97 20.95
N SER A 92 -11.17 0.05 21.65
CA SER A 92 -12.61 -0.13 21.50
C SER A 92 -13.34 1.19 21.80
N HIS A 93 -14.33 1.52 20.98
CA HIS A 93 -15.19 2.69 21.22
C HIS A 93 -16.20 2.46 22.35
N SER A 94 -16.39 1.21 22.78
CA SER A 94 -17.34 0.89 23.83
C SER A 94 -16.73 1.16 25.22
N ALA A 95 -17.50 1.84 26.08
CA ALA A 95 -17.00 2.35 27.37
C ALA A 95 -16.47 1.27 28.35
N SER A 96 -16.76 0.00 28.09
CA SER A 96 -16.29 -1.16 28.88
C SER A 96 -15.85 -2.34 28.00
N GLY A 97 -15.56 -2.11 26.72
CA GLY A 97 -15.27 -3.19 25.77
C GLY A 97 -16.47 -4.07 25.40
N THR A 98 -17.67 -3.74 25.89
CA THR A 98 -18.87 -4.57 25.71
C THR A 98 -20.01 -3.72 25.17
N THR A 99 -20.57 -4.12 24.03
CA THR A 99 -21.74 -3.48 23.43
C THR A 99 -22.47 -4.43 22.48
N SER A 100 -23.79 -4.37 22.44
CA SER A 100 -24.58 -5.04 21.39
C SER A 100 -24.86 -4.11 20.20
N GLU A 101 -24.42 -2.85 20.27
CA GLU A 101 -24.59 -1.88 19.21
C GLU A 101 -23.40 -1.90 18.24
N PRO A 102 -23.65 -1.90 16.91
CA PRO A 102 -22.56 -1.94 15.95
C PRO A 102 -21.61 -0.75 16.07
N GLN A 103 -20.30 -1.01 16.15
CA GLN A 103 -19.27 0.02 16.14
C GLN A 103 -18.62 0.10 14.76
N SER A 104 -18.11 1.28 14.42
CA SER A 104 -17.37 1.54 13.19
C SER A 104 -16.03 2.17 13.52
N TYR A 105 -14.99 1.68 12.86
CA TYR A 105 -13.61 2.05 13.12
C TYR A 105 -12.91 2.46 11.83
N GLN A 106 -11.92 3.32 11.99
CA GLN A 106 -11.07 3.79 10.90
C GLN A 106 -9.64 3.97 11.43
N PHE A 107 -8.66 3.57 10.60
CA PHE A 107 -7.25 3.78 10.86
C PHE A 107 -6.55 4.29 9.59
N GLU A 108 -5.57 5.17 9.75
CA GLU A 108 -4.77 5.72 8.65
C GLU A 108 -3.29 5.41 8.86
N ASP A 109 -2.74 4.60 7.96
CA ASP A 109 -1.31 4.31 7.91
C ASP A 109 -0.63 5.23 6.88
N THR A 110 0.04 6.26 7.38
CA THR A 110 0.74 7.26 6.55
C THR A 110 2.26 7.03 6.48
N ASN A 111 2.78 6.07 7.27
CA ASN A 111 4.21 5.78 7.31
C ASN A 111 4.51 4.44 6.61
N LEU A 112 4.31 4.45 5.29
CA LEU A 112 4.47 3.28 4.46
C LEU A 112 5.95 3.00 4.13
N PRO A 113 6.37 1.72 4.09
CA PRO A 113 7.68 1.36 3.55
C PRO A 113 7.78 1.78 2.08
N TYR A 114 8.69 2.71 1.77
CA TYR A 114 8.75 3.34 0.45
C TYR A 114 8.92 2.34 -0.72
N ALA A 115 9.68 1.27 -0.49
CA ALA A 115 9.98 0.26 -1.51
C ALA A 115 8.94 -0.87 -1.59
N ALA A 116 7.79 -0.73 -0.92
CA ALA A 116 6.71 -1.70 -1.03
C ALA A 116 5.87 -1.43 -2.28
N ASP A 117 5.60 -2.49 -3.05
CA ASP A 117 4.66 -2.46 -4.17
C ASP A 117 3.26 -2.89 -3.73
N ALA A 118 3.17 -3.69 -2.67
CA ALA A 118 1.95 -4.10 -2.02
C ALA A 118 2.15 -4.21 -0.49
N LEU A 119 1.06 -4.01 0.23
CA LEU A 119 0.99 -4.14 1.68
C LEU A 119 -0.16 -5.08 2.05
N GLU A 120 0.10 -5.97 2.99
CA GLU A 120 -0.92 -6.80 3.60
C GLU A 120 -1.22 -6.27 5.00
N TYR A 121 -2.50 -6.22 5.34
CA TYR A 121 -3.00 -5.81 6.65
C TYR A 121 -3.88 -6.87 7.26
N ARG A 122 -3.87 -6.95 8.58
CA ARG A 122 -4.84 -7.69 9.38
C ARG A 122 -5.01 -7.00 10.72
N LEU A 123 -6.15 -7.27 11.35
CA LEU A 123 -6.42 -6.84 12.72
C LEU A 123 -6.21 -8.05 13.63
N LYS A 124 -5.55 -7.80 14.75
CA LYS A 124 -5.55 -8.70 15.89
C LYS A 124 -6.40 -8.04 16.96
N GLN A 125 -7.60 -8.56 17.16
CA GLN A 125 -8.43 -8.16 18.27
C GLN A 125 -7.78 -8.61 19.57
N VAL A 126 -7.85 -7.74 20.57
CA VAL A 126 -7.38 -8.01 21.92
C VAL A 126 -8.54 -7.76 22.86
N ASP A 127 -8.85 -8.74 23.71
CA ASP A 127 -9.87 -8.61 24.75
C ASP A 127 -9.23 -8.13 26.07
N LEU A 128 -10.01 -7.57 26.99
CA LEU A 128 -9.55 -7.08 28.30
C LEU A 128 -9.00 -8.20 29.20
N ASN A 129 -9.28 -9.47 28.87
CA ASN A 129 -8.72 -10.64 29.53
C ASN A 129 -7.41 -11.15 28.89
N GLY A 130 -6.94 -10.49 27.82
CA GLY A 130 -5.73 -10.85 27.07
C GLY A 130 -5.93 -11.90 25.98
N SER A 131 -7.15 -12.41 25.75
CA SER A 131 -7.47 -13.25 24.60
C SER A 131 -7.32 -12.48 23.31
N THR A 132 -7.02 -13.17 22.21
CA THR A 132 -6.78 -12.54 20.92
C THR A 132 -7.36 -13.34 19.76
N ASP A 133 -7.95 -12.65 18.80
CA ASP A 133 -8.47 -13.22 17.56
C ASP A 133 -7.95 -12.44 16.34
N LEU A 134 -7.74 -13.15 15.22
CA LEU A 134 -7.23 -12.54 13.99
C LEU A 134 -8.33 -12.37 12.96
N SER A 135 -8.34 -11.22 12.29
CA SER A 135 -9.16 -11.01 11.11
C SER A 135 -8.60 -11.76 9.89
N ARG A 136 -9.39 -11.75 8.81
CA ARG A 136 -8.87 -11.97 7.45
C ARG A 136 -7.75 -10.99 7.11
N VAL A 137 -6.90 -11.38 6.18
CA VAL A 137 -5.91 -10.49 5.56
C VAL A 137 -6.56 -9.68 4.44
N VAL A 138 -6.17 -8.41 4.33
CA VAL A 138 -6.49 -7.53 3.20
C VAL A 138 -5.18 -7.11 2.54
N GLU A 139 -5.06 -7.35 1.25
CA GLU A 139 -3.92 -6.94 0.44
C GLU A 139 -4.25 -5.65 -0.32
N ILE A 140 -3.30 -4.72 -0.35
CA ILE A 140 -3.44 -3.40 -0.94
C ILE A 140 -2.22 -3.15 -1.81
N GLY A 141 -2.43 -3.12 -3.13
CA GLY A 141 -1.42 -2.69 -4.09
C GLY A 141 -1.24 -1.16 -4.02
N LEU A 142 0.00 -0.69 -3.96
CA LEU A 142 0.32 0.73 -3.84
C LEU A 142 0.58 1.41 -5.20
N GLY A 143 0.17 0.77 -6.30
CA GLY A 143 0.31 1.26 -7.67
C GLY A 143 1.72 1.15 -8.24
N VAL A 144 1.79 1.15 -9.57
CA VAL A 144 3.05 1.24 -10.32
C VAL A 144 3.30 2.71 -10.68
N PRO A 145 4.53 3.23 -10.51
CA PRO A 145 4.85 4.59 -10.95
C PRO A 145 4.64 4.79 -12.46
N ASP A 146 4.06 5.91 -12.87
CA ASP A 146 3.81 6.19 -14.29
C ASP A 146 5.07 6.61 -15.06
N GLN A 147 6.11 7.08 -14.36
CA GLN A 147 7.30 7.66 -14.98
C GLN A 147 8.57 7.40 -14.17
N LEU A 148 9.72 7.47 -14.85
CA LEU A 148 11.03 7.44 -14.20
C LEU A 148 11.24 8.70 -13.35
N ALA A 149 11.45 8.51 -12.04
CA ALA A 149 11.74 9.58 -11.10
C ALA A 149 13.02 9.31 -10.29
N LEU A 150 13.78 10.38 -10.04
CA LEU A 150 14.86 10.40 -9.05
C LEU A 150 14.55 11.54 -8.07
N HIS A 151 14.32 11.19 -6.81
CA HIS A 151 13.96 12.15 -5.78
C HIS A 151 15.19 12.80 -5.16
N ALA A 152 14.99 13.99 -4.58
CA ALA A 152 16.06 14.67 -3.85
C ALA A 152 16.60 13.76 -2.74
N PRO A 153 17.93 13.59 -2.64
CA PRO A 153 18.51 12.76 -1.59
C PRO A 153 18.26 13.39 -0.22
N PHE A 154 18.11 12.58 0.82
CA PHE A 154 17.93 13.08 2.20
C PHE A 154 18.73 12.25 3.23
N PRO A 155 19.36 12.88 4.24
CA PRO A 155 19.47 14.33 4.41
C PRO A 155 20.35 14.97 3.31
N ASN A 156 20.06 16.24 3.00
CA ASN A 156 20.86 17.06 2.11
C ASN A 156 20.86 18.50 2.63
N PRO A 157 21.99 19.01 3.15
CA PRO A 157 23.34 18.43 3.11
C PRO A 157 23.51 17.13 3.91
N SER A 158 24.35 16.22 3.39
CA SER A 158 24.70 14.93 4.00
C SER A 158 26.05 15.00 4.72
N ARG A 159 26.18 14.32 5.86
CA ARG A 159 27.46 14.13 6.57
C ARG A 159 28.06 12.75 6.31
N ASP A 160 27.30 11.71 6.66
CA ASP A 160 27.78 10.32 6.61
C ASP A 160 27.08 9.50 5.54
N HIS A 161 25.77 9.71 5.39
CA HIS A 161 24.94 8.97 4.45
C HIS A 161 23.75 9.81 3.97
N ALA A 162 23.31 9.52 2.75
CA ALA A 162 22.07 10.03 2.18
C ALA A 162 21.24 8.89 1.60
N THR A 163 19.93 8.94 1.78
CA THR A 163 18.97 8.04 1.16
C THR A 163 18.61 8.59 -0.21
N VAL A 164 18.75 7.75 -1.23
CA VAL A 164 18.39 8.07 -2.61
C VAL A 164 17.16 7.24 -2.97
N ARG A 165 16.04 7.90 -3.24
CA ARG A 165 14.77 7.29 -3.66
C ARG A 165 14.57 7.47 -5.16
N TYR A 166 14.08 6.43 -5.82
CA TYR A 166 13.80 6.43 -7.25
C TYR A 166 12.62 5.52 -7.59
N GLU A 167 12.03 5.77 -8.76
CA GLU A 167 10.82 5.11 -9.23
C GLU A 167 11.01 4.63 -10.65
N LEU A 168 10.58 3.41 -10.93
CA LEU A 168 10.72 2.75 -12.22
C LEU A 168 9.32 2.38 -12.74
N PRO A 169 8.92 2.87 -13.93
CA PRO A 169 7.65 2.51 -14.54
C PRO A 169 7.66 1.10 -15.15
N GLU A 170 8.84 0.52 -15.37
CA GLU A 170 9.03 -0.83 -15.88
C GLU A 170 10.34 -1.44 -15.39
N ALA A 171 10.44 -2.78 -15.45
CA ALA A 171 11.64 -3.50 -15.06
C ALA A 171 12.77 -3.35 -16.10
N THR A 172 13.87 -2.69 -15.74
CA THR A 172 14.94 -2.31 -16.67
C THR A 172 16.33 -2.34 -16.02
N GLU A 173 17.38 -2.17 -16.83
CA GLU A 173 18.75 -1.94 -16.34
C GLU A 173 18.86 -0.53 -15.76
N VAL A 174 19.38 -0.43 -14.54
CA VAL A 174 19.46 0.83 -13.79
C VAL A 174 20.89 1.08 -13.34
N GLN A 175 21.36 2.31 -13.59
CA GLN A 175 22.59 2.82 -13.00
C GLN A 175 22.32 4.12 -12.25
N ILE A 176 22.68 4.16 -10.97
CA ILE A 176 22.79 5.40 -10.20
C ILE A 176 24.26 5.65 -9.95
N ALA A 177 24.76 6.77 -10.46
CA ALA A 177 26.14 7.19 -10.31
C ALA A 177 26.25 8.59 -9.69
N VAL A 178 27.32 8.81 -8.93
CA VAL A 178 27.66 10.09 -8.31
C VAL A 178 28.82 10.71 -9.07
N TYR A 179 28.69 11.97 -9.46
CA TYR A 179 29.71 12.75 -10.17
C TYR A 179 30.12 13.97 -9.34
N ASP A 180 31.40 14.32 -9.38
CA ASP A 180 31.86 15.64 -8.93
C ASP A 180 31.58 16.73 -9.98
N LEU A 181 31.86 17.99 -9.65
CA LEU A 181 31.64 19.13 -10.56
C LEU A 181 32.55 19.12 -11.80
N LEU A 182 33.61 18.31 -11.81
CA LEU A 182 34.48 18.11 -12.97
C LEU A 182 33.97 16.97 -13.87
N GLY A 183 32.84 16.35 -13.52
CA GLY A 183 32.25 15.24 -14.28
C GLY A 183 32.93 13.90 -14.03
N ARG A 184 33.78 13.78 -13.01
CA ARG A 184 34.40 12.49 -12.64
C ARG A 184 33.41 11.68 -11.83
N ARG A 185 33.20 10.42 -12.22
CA ARG A 185 32.36 9.47 -11.46
C ARG A 185 33.10 9.05 -10.20
N VAL A 186 32.54 9.32 -9.04
CA VAL A 186 33.14 9.05 -7.72
C VAL A 186 32.49 7.88 -6.98
N ALA A 187 31.24 7.51 -7.33
CA ALA A 187 30.56 6.34 -6.77
C ALA A 187 29.47 5.80 -7.72
N THR A 188 29.05 4.56 -7.50
CA THR A 188 27.96 3.90 -8.25
C THR A 188 27.13 3.04 -7.29
N PRO A 189 26.20 3.64 -6.51
CA PRO A 189 25.39 2.92 -5.53
C PRO A 189 24.43 1.87 -6.12
N VAL A 190 24.06 1.99 -7.40
CA VAL A 190 23.20 1.02 -8.08
C VAL A 190 23.77 0.77 -9.47
N ASP A 191 23.92 -0.50 -9.83
CA ASP A 191 24.28 -0.96 -11.17
C ASP A 191 23.65 -2.35 -11.38
N GLY A 192 22.74 -2.47 -12.35
CA GLY A 192 22.11 -3.74 -12.72
C GLY A 192 20.59 -3.67 -12.87
N ARG A 193 20.01 -4.80 -13.29
CA ARG A 193 18.57 -4.96 -13.50
C ARG A 193 17.75 -4.76 -12.22
N LYS A 194 16.68 -3.98 -12.31
CA LYS A 194 15.70 -3.72 -11.25
C LYS A 194 14.28 -4.02 -11.73
N ASN A 195 13.41 -4.37 -10.78
CA ASN A 195 11.98 -4.55 -11.05
C ASN A 195 11.28 -3.20 -11.17
N VAL A 196 10.09 -3.22 -11.77
CA VAL A 196 9.15 -2.11 -11.75
C VAL A 196 8.78 -1.75 -10.30
N GLY A 197 8.52 -0.48 -10.01
CA GLY A 197 8.09 -0.03 -8.69
C GLY A 197 9.00 1.04 -8.07
N ARG A 198 8.90 1.18 -6.75
CA ARG A 198 9.69 2.15 -5.97
C ARG A 198 10.85 1.46 -5.30
N ALA A 199 12.00 2.15 -5.25
CA ALA A 199 13.17 1.62 -4.58
C ALA A 199 13.99 2.73 -3.92
N GLN A 200 14.78 2.34 -2.92
CA GLN A 200 15.71 3.25 -2.26
C GLN A 200 17.05 2.57 -2.02
N VAL A 201 18.12 3.38 -2.01
CA VAL A 201 19.48 2.94 -1.71
C VAL A 201 20.13 3.89 -0.73
N GLN A 202 20.91 3.34 0.20
CA GLN A 202 21.74 4.12 1.09
C GLN A 202 23.06 4.47 0.39
N LEU A 203 23.28 5.75 0.13
CA LEU A 203 24.55 6.25 -0.36
C LEU A 203 25.43 6.64 0.83
N ARG A 204 26.61 6.02 0.95
CA ARG A 204 27.65 6.44 1.88
C ARG A 204 28.33 7.70 1.34
N THR A 205 28.25 8.80 2.08
CA THR A 205 28.93 10.07 1.76
C THR A 205 30.13 10.32 2.64
N GLN A 206 30.37 9.46 3.64
CA GLN A 206 31.50 9.58 4.55
C GLN A 206 32.87 9.61 3.86
N ASP A 207 33.01 8.95 2.71
CA ASP A 207 34.26 8.86 1.95
C ASP A 207 34.38 9.96 0.89
N LEU A 208 33.38 10.84 0.78
CA LEU A 208 33.37 11.96 -0.15
C LEU A 208 33.84 13.24 0.56
N PRO A 209 34.75 14.02 -0.04
CA PRO A 209 35.09 15.36 0.46
C PRO A 209 33.87 16.29 0.52
N SER A 210 33.92 17.30 1.40
CA SER A 210 32.91 18.38 1.40
C SER A 210 32.82 19.03 0.03
N GLY A 211 31.59 19.17 -0.49
CA GLY A 211 31.39 19.67 -1.84
C GLY A 211 30.00 19.40 -2.38
N THR A 212 29.79 19.80 -3.63
CA THR A 212 28.56 19.52 -4.39
C THR A 212 28.82 18.42 -5.40
N TYR A 213 27.89 17.47 -5.46
CA TYR A 213 27.90 16.32 -6.34
C TYR A 213 26.59 16.25 -7.12
N ILE A 214 26.64 15.57 -8.27
CA ILE A 214 25.48 15.27 -9.09
C ILE A 214 25.21 13.78 -9.03
N LEU A 215 24.02 13.41 -8.55
CA LEU A 215 23.45 12.09 -8.71
C LEU A 215 22.84 11.99 -10.10
N ARG A 216 23.14 10.93 -10.83
CA ARG A 216 22.54 10.62 -12.13
C ARG A 216 21.96 9.21 -12.11
N LEU A 217 20.65 9.13 -12.28
CA LEU A 217 19.91 7.90 -12.54
C LEU A 217 19.77 7.75 -14.06
N GLN A 218 20.20 6.61 -14.58
CA GLN A 218 19.99 6.19 -15.95
C GLN A 218 19.21 4.88 -15.94
N ALA A 219 18.10 4.85 -16.68
CA ALA A 219 17.24 3.68 -16.81
C ALA A 219 16.62 3.69 -18.21
N ALA A 220 16.74 2.59 -18.95
CA ALA A 220 16.45 2.54 -20.39
C ALA A 220 17.13 3.70 -21.15
N ASP A 221 16.37 4.52 -21.88
CA ASP A 221 16.82 5.69 -22.63
C ASP A 221 16.69 7.01 -21.85
N GLN A 222 16.17 6.96 -20.62
CA GLN A 222 15.90 8.14 -19.80
C GLN A 222 17.01 8.40 -18.78
N THR A 223 17.20 9.68 -18.46
CA THR A 223 18.14 10.14 -17.44
C THR A 223 17.47 11.15 -16.52
N ARG A 224 17.66 10.98 -15.21
CA ARG A 224 17.26 11.93 -14.17
C ARG A 224 18.46 12.32 -13.33
N THR A 225 18.51 13.56 -12.87
CA THR A 225 19.62 14.06 -12.06
C THR A 225 19.13 14.78 -10.82
N GLN A 226 19.89 14.66 -9.73
CA GLN A 226 19.65 15.38 -8.48
C GLN A 226 20.95 15.91 -7.92
N ARG A 227 20.88 17.01 -7.17
CA ARG A 227 22.05 17.60 -6.51
C ARG A 227 22.19 17.03 -5.10
N LEU A 228 23.41 16.68 -4.72
CA LEU A 228 23.79 16.27 -3.37
C LEU A 228 24.89 17.21 -2.85
N THR A 229 24.72 17.75 -1.65
CA THR A 229 25.77 18.49 -0.95
C THR A 229 26.29 17.64 0.20
N VAL A 230 27.61 17.48 0.29
CA VAL A 230 28.29 16.78 1.39
C VAL A 230 29.01 17.81 2.25
N VAL A 231 28.88 17.69 3.56
CA VAL A 231 29.54 18.52 4.57
C VAL A 231 30.23 17.64 5.61
N LYS A 232 31.36 18.11 6.14
CA LYS A 232 32.11 17.48 7.23
C LYS A 232 32.05 18.36 8.46
#